data_AF-A0A7K7Y1X0-F1
#
_entry.id   AF-A0A7K7Y1X0-F1
#
_cell.length_a   1.000
_cell.length_b   1.000
_cell.length_c   1.000
_cell.angle_alpha   90.00
_cell.angle_beta   90.00
_cell.angle_gamma   90.00
#
_symmetry.space_group_name_H-M   'P 1'
#
loop_
_entity.id
_entity.type
_entity.pdbx_description
1 polymer ?
#
loop_
_entity_poly.entity_id
_entity_poly.type
_entity_poly.pdbx_seq_one_letter_code
_entity_poly.pdbx_strand_id
1 'polypeptide(L)'
;MSWAQSVTKCIQSGGMLTSVEDLAESNFLIEHADLYASKTSGFWIGIYRNVNGQLLWQDNSALGFVNWGDGQPAGDELAFCVELSAATGLWSVLPCSSQKGFICKKPKIHSFLFTFCLFTDAKKDKASGHLNMWLPLILVLIILLGVGFMIYFSFKIKTGSGTGREVRWGSRQLEYSRALTAGDNGSDATSDKEKNEHSVV
;
A
#
# COMPACT_ATOMS: atom_id res chain seq x y z
N MET A 1 5.74 -29.56 5.10
CA MET A 1 4.92 -29.20 6.27
C MET A 1 3.49 -29.66 6.01
N SER A 2 2.73 -30.03 7.05
CA SER A 2 1.28 -30.25 6.89
C SER A 2 0.55 -28.92 6.67
N TRP A 3 -0.66 -28.96 6.14
CA TRP A 3 -1.42 -27.74 5.82
C TRP A 3 -1.60 -26.85 7.07
N ALA A 4 -2.01 -27.44 8.20
CA ALA A 4 -2.21 -26.70 9.46
C ALA A 4 -0.90 -26.08 9.99
N GLN A 5 0.23 -26.75 9.83
CA GLN A 5 1.54 -26.20 10.20
C GLN A 5 1.91 -25.01 9.28
N SER A 6 1.60 -25.10 7.99
CA SER A 6 1.82 -24.03 7.03
C SER A 6 0.96 -22.79 7.32
N VAL A 7 -0.33 -22.98 7.67
CA VAL A 7 -1.19 -21.89 8.16
C VAL A 7 -0.54 -21.17 9.33
N THR A 8 -0.08 -21.93 10.33
CA THR A 8 0.56 -21.36 11.53
C THR A 8 1.79 -20.54 11.15
N LYS A 9 2.59 -20.99 10.18
CA LYS A 9 3.79 -20.26 9.73
C LYS A 9 3.48 -18.99 8.97
N CYS A 10 2.44 -18.98 8.15
CA CYS A 10 2.01 -17.75 7.48
C CYS A 10 1.49 -16.72 8.48
N ILE A 11 0.67 -17.14 9.45
CA ILE A 11 0.14 -16.27 10.51
C ILE A 11 1.28 -15.68 11.34
N GLN A 12 2.26 -16.50 11.76
CA GLN A 12 3.46 -16.03 12.47
C GLN A 12 4.27 -14.99 11.68
N SER A 13 4.15 -14.99 10.35
CA SER A 13 4.83 -14.06 9.46
C SER A 13 3.99 -12.83 9.11
N GLY A 14 2.82 -12.64 9.74
CA GLY A 14 1.90 -11.53 9.46
C GLY A 14 1.11 -11.69 8.15
N GLY A 15 0.87 -12.93 7.72
CA GLY A 15 0.10 -13.24 6.50
C GLY A 15 -0.82 -14.44 6.69
N MET A 16 -1.35 -14.93 5.57
CA MET A 16 -2.19 -16.13 5.50
C MET A 16 -1.71 -17.02 4.37
N LEU A 17 -2.15 -18.27 4.31
CA LEU A 17 -1.91 -19.06 3.09
C LEU A 17 -2.56 -18.34 1.90
N THR A 18 -1.92 -18.43 0.74
CA THR A 18 -2.34 -17.65 -0.42
C THR A 18 -3.74 -18.03 -0.89
N SER A 19 -4.58 -17.00 -1.08
CA SER A 19 -5.76 -17.07 -1.94
C SER A 19 -5.37 -16.83 -3.39
N VAL A 20 -6.22 -17.24 -4.32
CA VAL A 20 -6.08 -16.93 -5.75
C VAL A 20 -7.42 -16.45 -6.26
N GLU A 21 -7.51 -15.15 -6.55
CA GLU A 21 -8.77 -14.47 -6.86
C GLU A 21 -8.98 -14.29 -8.37
N ASP A 22 -7.90 -14.31 -9.16
CA ASP A 22 -7.94 -14.13 -10.61
C ASP A 22 -6.79 -14.85 -11.35
N LEU A 23 -6.87 -14.80 -12.68
CA LEU A 23 -5.90 -15.42 -13.58
C LEU A 23 -4.50 -14.78 -13.46
N ALA A 24 -4.40 -13.48 -13.19
CA ALA A 24 -3.12 -12.79 -13.08
C ALA A 24 -2.36 -13.25 -11.83
N GLU A 25 -3.06 -13.39 -10.71
CA GLU A 25 -2.52 -13.97 -9.47
C GLU A 25 -2.11 -15.43 -9.68
N SER A 26 -2.95 -16.22 -10.39
CA SER A 26 -2.59 -17.60 -10.74
C SER A 26 -1.30 -17.65 -11.54
N ASN A 27 -1.19 -16.91 -12.65
CA ASN A 27 0.02 -16.91 -13.49
C ASN A 27 1.27 -16.49 -12.71
N PHE A 28 1.17 -15.46 -11.86
CA PHE A 28 2.25 -15.03 -10.99
C PHE A 28 2.74 -16.17 -10.10
N LEU A 29 1.83 -16.94 -9.49
CA LEU A 29 2.19 -18.08 -8.65
C LEU A 29 2.85 -19.20 -9.45
N ILE A 30 2.37 -19.49 -10.66
CA ILE A 30 2.90 -20.56 -11.52
C ILE A 30 4.36 -20.25 -11.91
N GLU A 31 4.62 -19.04 -12.39
CA GLU A 31 5.97 -18.61 -12.81
C GLU A 31 6.98 -18.73 -11.67
N HIS A 32 6.57 -18.43 -10.42
CA HIS A 32 7.46 -18.52 -9.27
C HIS A 32 7.54 -19.93 -8.68
N ALA A 33 6.49 -20.73 -8.77
CA ALA A 33 6.47 -22.09 -8.22
C ALA A 33 7.41 -23.03 -8.99
N ASP A 34 7.51 -22.88 -10.31
CA ASP A 34 8.38 -23.71 -11.16
C ASP A 34 9.86 -23.60 -10.77
N LEU A 35 10.30 -22.41 -10.32
CA LEU A 35 11.66 -22.17 -9.80
C LEU A 35 12.04 -23.07 -8.61
N TYR A 36 11.04 -23.63 -7.93
CA TYR A 36 11.19 -24.48 -6.75
C TYR A 36 10.77 -25.93 -6.99
N ALA A 37 10.44 -26.32 -8.23
CA ALA A 37 10.01 -27.69 -8.57
C ALA A 37 11.05 -28.77 -8.21
N SER A 38 12.34 -28.41 -8.14
CA SER A 38 13.42 -29.30 -7.68
C SER A 38 13.43 -29.56 -6.17
N LYS A 39 12.77 -28.70 -5.37
CA LYS A 39 12.76 -28.76 -3.90
C LYS A 39 11.46 -29.30 -3.33
N THR A 40 10.36 -29.11 -4.04
CA THR A 40 9.04 -29.58 -3.59
C THR A 40 8.16 -29.90 -4.79
N SER A 41 7.29 -30.90 -4.63
CA SER A 41 6.32 -31.28 -5.67
C SER A 41 5.17 -30.28 -5.79
N GLY A 42 4.92 -29.48 -4.77
CA GLY A 42 3.80 -28.55 -4.73
C GLY A 42 3.76 -27.75 -3.43
N PHE A 43 2.81 -26.82 -3.41
CA PHE A 43 2.65 -25.84 -2.36
C PHE A 43 1.24 -25.86 -1.80
N TRP A 44 1.10 -25.86 -0.48
CA TRP A 44 -0.19 -25.59 0.15
C TRP A 44 -0.66 -24.17 -0.19
N ILE A 45 -1.91 -24.09 -0.62
CA ILE A 45 -2.66 -22.83 -0.79
C ILE A 45 -3.79 -22.77 0.25
N GLY A 46 -4.43 -21.60 0.36
CA GLY A 46 -5.37 -21.29 1.43
C GLY A 46 -6.73 -22.00 1.36
N ILE A 47 -6.97 -22.90 0.39
CA ILE A 47 -8.24 -23.62 0.31
C ILE A 47 -8.23 -24.80 1.28
N TYR A 48 -9.30 -24.90 2.07
CA TYR A 48 -9.62 -26.07 2.88
C TYR A 48 -11.09 -26.47 2.69
N ARG A 49 -11.39 -27.72 3.02
CA ARG A 49 -12.77 -28.22 3.05
C ARG A 49 -13.33 -28.13 4.46
N ASN A 50 -14.51 -27.53 4.62
CA ASN A 50 -15.19 -27.46 5.93
C ASN A 50 -15.95 -28.77 6.23
N VAL A 51 -16.53 -28.86 7.44
CA VAL A 51 -17.33 -30.03 7.88
C VAL A 51 -18.57 -30.29 7.03
N ASN A 52 -19.06 -29.29 6.29
CA ASN A 52 -20.19 -29.40 5.37
C ASN A 52 -19.75 -29.77 3.95
N GLY A 53 -18.47 -30.05 3.72
CA GLY A 53 -17.93 -30.40 2.41
C GLY A 53 -17.67 -29.20 1.48
N GLN A 54 -17.81 -27.97 1.96
CA GLN A 54 -17.61 -26.75 1.15
C GLN A 54 -16.12 -26.38 1.11
N LEU A 55 -15.65 -25.98 -0.07
CA LEU A 55 -14.31 -25.42 -0.25
C LEU A 55 -14.35 -23.92 0.06
N LEU A 56 -13.49 -23.49 0.97
CA LEU A 56 -13.41 -22.11 1.42
C LEU A 56 -11.94 -21.66 1.46
N TRP A 57 -11.71 -20.38 1.19
CA TRP A 57 -10.42 -19.76 1.44
C TRP A 57 -10.24 -19.44 2.92
N GLN A 58 -9.03 -19.65 3.43
CA GLN A 58 -8.64 -19.37 4.83
C GLN A 58 -8.66 -17.87 5.17
N ASP A 59 -8.64 -16.99 4.17
CA ASP A 59 -8.72 -15.52 4.31
C ASP A 59 -10.16 -14.98 4.12
N ASN A 60 -11.15 -15.87 3.99
CA ASN A 60 -12.55 -15.55 3.68
C ASN A 60 -12.80 -14.86 2.33
N SER A 61 -11.84 -14.91 1.40
CA SER A 61 -12.06 -14.47 0.02
C SER A 61 -13.12 -15.32 -0.67
N ALA A 62 -13.79 -14.76 -1.68
CA ALA A 62 -14.75 -15.51 -2.48
C ALA A 62 -14.03 -16.53 -3.37
N LEU A 63 -14.54 -17.77 -3.44
CA LEU A 63 -14.02 -18.80 -4.34
C LEU A 63 -14.57 -18.59 -5.77
N GLY A 64 -14.26 -17.45 -6.38
CA GLY A 64 -14.73 -17.06 -7.73
C GLY A 64 -13.84 -17.57 -8.86
N PHE A 65 -12.58 -17.89 -8.57
CA PHE A 65 -11.60 -18.40 -9.52
C PHE A 65 -11.08 -19.77 -9.06
N VAL A 66 -10.90 -20.68 -10.01
CA VAL A 66 -10.32 -22.01 -9.76
C VAL A 66 -9.39 -22.42 -10.91
N ASN A 67 -8.30 -23.10 -10.58
CA ASN A 67 -7.34 -23.64 -11.55
C ASN A 67 -7.09 -25.15 -11.33
N TRP A 68 -8.17 -25.94 -11.27
CA TRP A 68 -8.09 -27.37 -11.03
C TRP A 68 -7.33 -28.12 -12.13
N GLY A 69 -6.54 -29.12 -11.73
CA GLY A 69 -6.01 -30.10 -12.65
C GLY A 69 -7.07 -31.07 -13.16
N ASP A 70 -6.72 -31.84 -14.18
CA ASP A 70 -7.63 -32.78 -14.79
C ASP A 70 -8.20 -33.78 -13.77
N GLY A 71 -9.53 -33.90 -13.74
CA GLY A 71 -10.24 -34.80 -12.82
C GLY A 71 -10.28 -34.33 -11.35
N GLN A 72 -9.89 -33.09 -11.06
CA GLN A 72 -9.95 -32.51 -9.72
C GLN A 72 -11.11 -31.51 -9.55
N PRO A 73 -11.64 -31.35 -8.33
CA PRO A 73 -11.35 -32.13 -7.13
C PRO A 73 -11.92 -33.56 -7.22
N ALA A 74 -11.10 -34.57 -6.90
CA ALA A 74 -11.52 -35.97 -6.94
C ALA A 74 -12.10 -36.44 -5.59
N GLY A 75 -13.34 -36.93 -5.60
CA GLY A 75 -13.96 -37.66 -4.48
C GLY A 75 -14.67 -36.81 -3.42
N ASP A 76 -15.46 -37.50 -2.58
CA ASP A 76 -16.30 -36.90 -1.54
C ASP A 76 -15.67 -36.91 -0.15
N GLU A 77 -14.40 -37.29 0.02
CA GLU A 77 -13.83 -37.38 1.37
C GLU A 77 -13.62 -35.99 2.01
N LEU A 78 -13.95 -35.91 3.30
CA LEU A 78 -14.08 -34.66 4.05
C LEU A 78 -12.72 -34.06 4.47
N ALA A 79 -11.61 -34.78 4.31
CA ALA A 79 -10.33 -34.45 4.94
C ALA A 79 -9.21 -34.05 3.96
N PHE A 80 -9.55 -33.30 2.91
CA PHE A 80 -8.58 -32.82 1.93
C PHE A 80 -8.33 -31.31 2.00
N CYS A 81 -7.08 -30.96 1.68
CA CYS A 81 -6.60 -29.60 1.50
C CYS A 81 -6.06 -29.48 0.07
N VAL A 82 -5.89 -28.25 -0.43
CA VAL A 82 -5.52 -28.04 -1.83
C VAL A 82 -4.06 -27.66 -1.95
N GLU A 83 -3.36 -28.36 -2.85
CA GLU A 83 -2.04 -27.95 -3.30
C GLU A 83 -2.09 -27.27 -4.67
N LEU A 84 -1.12 -26.41 -4.92
CA LEU A 84 -0.69 -25.95 -6.24
C LEU A 84 0.54 -26.77 -6.65
N SER A 85 0.49 -27.46 -7.78
CA SER A 85 1.61 -28.22 -8.31
C SER A 85 2.76 -27.29 -8.69
N ALA A 86 3.98 -27.59 -8.24
CA ALA A 86 5.14 -26.78 -8.59
C ALA A 86 5.48 -26.85 -10.08
N ALA A 87 5.18 -27.97 -10.75
CA ALA A 87 5.53 -28.20 -12.15
C ALA A 87 4.48 -27.71 -13.14
N THR A 88 3.19 -27.80 -12.81
CA THR A 88 2.10 -27.46 -13.74
C THR A 88 1.33 -26.22 -13.33
N GLY A 89 1.42 -25.80 -12.06
CA GLY A 89 0.59 -24.71 -11.55
C GLY A 89 -0.86 -25.07 -11.28
N LEU A 90 -1.29 -26.28 -11.65
CA LEU A 90 -2.65 -26.77 -11.48
C LEU A 90 -2.90 -27.21 -10.05
N TRP A 91 -4.15 -27.12 -9.63
CA TRP A 91 -4.57 -27.42 -8.27
C TRP A 91 -5.07 -28.85 -8.14
N SER A 92 -4.75 -29.49 -7.02
CA SER A 92 -5.23 -30.83 -6.70
C SER A 92 -5.53 -30.97 -5.22
N VAL A 93 -6.42 -31.91 -4.88
CA VAL A 93 -6.75 -32.19 -3.47
C VAL A 93 -5.82 -33.28 -2.93
N LEU A 94 -5.32 -33.08 -1.72
CA LEU A 94 -4.45 -34.02 -1.01
C LEU A 94 -4.79 -34.10 0.47
N PRO A 95 -4.48 -35.23 1.17
CA PRO A 95 -4.67 -35.30 2.61
C PRO A 95 -3.92 -34.14 3.29
N CYS A 96 -4.59 -33.40 4.17
CA CYS A 96 -4.01 -32.22 4.83
C CYS A 96 -2.73 -32.52 5.66
N SER A 97 -2.51 -33.79 6.02
CA SER A 97 -1.31 -34.29 6.68
C SER A 97 -0.08 -34.42 5.75
N SER A 98 -0.29 -34.34 4.43
CA SER A 98 0.77 -34.45 3.42
C SER A 98 1.84 -33.38 3.61
N GLN A 99 3.08 -33.71 3.25
CA GLN A 99 4.22 -32.80 3.40
C GLN A 99 4.49 -32.04 2.11
N LYS A 100 4.19 -30.74 2.11
CA LYS A 100 4.40 -29.84 0.96
C LYS A 100 5.15 -28.57 1.35
N GLY A 101 5.58 -27.81 0.34
CA GLY A 101 5.89 -26.39 0.50
C GLY A 101 4.62 -25.60 0.82
N PHE A 102 4.73 -24.29 1.04
CA PHE A 102 3.57 -23.42 1.25
C PHE A 102 3.85 -22.00 0.78
N ILE A 103 2.80 -21.29 0.37
CA ILE A 103 2.90 -19.92 -0.12
C ILE A 103 2.03 -19.03 0.77
N CYS A 104 2.61 -17.96 1.31
CA CYS A 104 1.90 -17.00 2.13
C CYS A 104 1.58 -15.73 1.33
N LYS A 105 0.35 -15.24 1.43
CA LYS A 105 -0.07 -13.91 0.96
C LYS A 105 -0.07 -12.94 2.14
N LYS A 106 0.47 -11.75 1.92
CA LYS A 106 0.53 -10.66 2.92
C LYS A 106 -0.16 -9.42 2.37
N PRO A 107 -0.86 -8.65 3.23
CA PRO A 107 -1.43 -7.38 2.81
C PRO A 107 -0.32 -6.42 2.40
N LYS A 108 -0.52 -5.72 1.28
CA LYS A 108 0.39 -4.67 0.84
C LYS A 108 0.21 -3.47 1.78
N ILE A 109 1.10 -3.31 2.76
CA ILE A 109 0.98 -2.16 3.66
C ILE A 109 1.49 -0.93 2.91
N HIS A 110 0.57 -0.09 2.46
CA HIS A 110 0.94 1.23 1.96
C HIS A 110 1.61 2.00 3.10
N SER A 111 2.75 2.66 2.83
CA SER A 111 3.58 3.33 3.85
C SER A 111 2.77 4.25 4.79
N PHE A 112 1.69 4.84 4.27
CA PHE A 112 0.76 5.67 5.04
C PHE A 112 -0.09 4.90 6.07
N LEU A 113 -0.48 3.65 5.77
CA LEU A 113 -1.28 2.78 6.65
C LEU A 113 -0.43 2.10 7.73
N PHE A 114 0.87 1.90 7.50
CA PHE A 114 1.78 1.36 8.53
C PHE A 114 1.86 2.30 9.74
N THR A 115 1.91 3.62 9.50
CA THR A 115 1.87 4.64 10.55
C THR A 115 0.55 4.62 11.33
N PHE A 116 -0.58 4.39 10.65
CA PHE A 116 -1.89 4.33 11.30
C PHE A 116 -2.07 3.03 12.09
N CYS A 117 -1.65 1.87 11.57
CA CYS A 117 -1.70 0.60 12.28
C CYS A 117 -0.77 0.57 13.50
N LEU A 118 0.47 1.07 13.38
CA LEU A 118 1.37 1.22 14.53
C LEU A 118 0.77 2.12 15.63
N PHE A 119 0.05 3.17 15.24
CA PHE A 119 -0.63 4.07 16.19
C PHE A 119 -1.82 3.40 16.88
N THR A 120 -2.56 2.53 16.17
CA THR A 120 -3.73 1.83 16.73
C THR A 120 -3.35 0.60 17.57
N ASP A 121 -2.32 -0.15 17.21
CA ASP A 121 -1.85 -1.31 18.00
C ASP A 121 -1.22 -0.86 19.33
N ALA A 122 -0.59 0.31 19.37
CA ALA A 122 -0.13 0.94 20.61
C ALA A 122 -1.26 1.33 21.59
N LYS A 123 -2.53 1.26 21.16
CA LYS A 123 -3.71 1.59 21.98
C LYS A 123 -4.58 0.39 22.34
N LYS A 124 -4.17 -0.85 22.04
CA LYS A 124 -4.95 -2.05 22.36
C LYS A 124 -4.51 -2.74 23.66
N ASP A 125 -4.06 -1.98 24.66
CA ASP A 125 -4.03 -2.39 26.06
C ASP A 125 -4.25 -1.16 26.95
N LYS A 126 -5.51 -0.76 27.13
CA LYS A 126 -6.05 -0.14 28.35
C LYS A 126 -7.50 0.25 28.12
N ALA A 127 -8.41 -0.60 28.60
CA ALA A 127 -9.71 -0.14 29.08
C ALA A 127 -9.47 0.77 30.29
N SER A 128 -9.41 2.08 30.07
CA SER A 128 -9.68 3.09 31.10
C SER A 128 -9.98 4.40 30.39
N GLY A 129 -11.25 4.82 30.47
CA GLY A 129 -11.70 6.07 29.90
C GLY A 129 -11.00 7.25 30.55
N HIS A 130 -10.12 7.91 29.80
CA HIS A 130 -9.86 9.35 29.90
C HIS A 130 -9.00 9.78 28.69
N LEU A 131 -9.55 9.71 27.48
CA LEU A 131 -8.89 10.33 26.32
C LEU A 131 -9.04 11.85 26.44
N ASN A 132 -7.94 12.50 26.82
CA ASN A 132 -7.72 13.95 26.96
C ASN A 132 -8.73 14.85 26.21
N MET A 133 -9.82 15.18 26.90
CA MET A 133 -10.76 16.25 26.53
C MET A 133 -10.06 17.60 26.28
N TRP A 134 -8.86 17.78 26.83
CA TRP A 134 -8.08 19.00 26.68
C TRP A 134 -7.41 19.15 25.30
N LEU A 135 -7.17 18.06 24.56
CA LEU A 135 -6.52 18.12 23.25
C LEU A 135 -7.29 18.98 22.22
N PRO A 136 -8.62 18.80 22.03
CA PRO A 136 -9.39 19.68 21.15
C PRO A 136 -9.46 21.12 21.68
N LEU A 137 -9.42 21.32 23.00
CA LEU A 137 -9.51 22.64 23.62
C LEU A 137 -8.22 23.45 23.47
N ILE A 138 -7.06 22.81 23.51
CA ILE A 138 -5.76 23.42 23.20
C ILE A 138 -5.70 23.83 21.72
N LEU A 139 -6.22 22.99 20.81
CA LEU A 139 -6.25 23.30 19.38
C LEU A 139 -7.10 24.54 19.09
N VAL A 140 -8.27 24.65 19.72
CA VAL A 140 -9.14 25.83 19.59
C VAL A 140 -8.44 27.09 20.13
N LEU A 141 -7.74 26.99 21.26
CA LEU A 141 -7.00 28.13 21.83
C LEU A 141 -5.91 28.64 20.88
N ILE A 142 -5.16 27.74 20.25
CA ILE A 142 -4.11 28.09 19.29
C ILE A 142 -4.71 28.80 18.06
N ILE A 143 -5.85 28.32 17.56
CA ILE A 143 -6.55 28.94 16.43
C ILE A 143 -7.03 30.36 16.81
N LEU A 144 -7.59 30.54 18.01
CA LEU A 144 -8.06 31.86 18.47
C LEU A 144 -6.90 32.85 18.63
N LEU A 145 -5.77 32.41 19.19
CA LEU A 145 -4.58 33.24 19.31
C LEU A 145 -3.97 33.57 17.94
N GLY A 146 -3.93 32.61 17.01
CA GLY A 146 -3.43 32.80 15.66
C GLY A 146 -4.29 33.77 14.84
N VAL A 147 -5.61 33.58 14.83
CA VAL A 147 -6.54 34.48 14.14
C VAL A 147 -6.52 35.87 14.78
N GLY A 148 -6.49 35.95 16.12
CA GLY A 148 -6.38 37.23 16.84
C GLY A 148 -5.09 37.98 16.52
N PHE A 149 -3.95 37.28 16.47
CA PHE A 149 -2.66 37.87 16.11
C PHE A 149 -2.64 38.35 14.65
N MET A 150 -3.19 37.57 13.73
CA MET A 150 -3.30 37.94 12.31
C MET A 150 -4.23 39.13 12.09
N ILE A 151 -5.36 39.20 12.81
CA ILE A 151 -6.27 40.36 12.78
C ILE A 151 -5.57 41.58 13.39
N TYR A 152 -4.90 41.45 14.54
CA TYR A 152 -4.14 42.53 15.16
C TYR A 152 -3.04 43.08 14.24
N PHE A 153 -2.30 42.20 13.56
CA PHE A 153 -1.26 42.62 12.62
C PHE A 153 -1.87 43.30 11.39
N SER A 154 -2.99 42.79 10.88
CA SER A 154 -3.74 43.40 9.78
C SER A 154 -4.29 44.78 10.16
N PHE A 155 -4.77 44.93 11.39
CA PHE A 155 -5.27 46.19 11.93
C PHE A 155 -4.13 47.19 12.18
N LYS A 156 -2.99 46.74 12.71
CA LYS A 156 -1.77 47.53 12.89
C LYS A 156 -1.18 48.00 11.55
N ILE A 157 -1.22 47.15 10.53
CA ILE A 157 -0.83 47.50 9.16
C ILE A 157 -1.79 48.56 8.59
N LYS A 158 -3.09 48.47 8.89
CA LYS A 158 -4.11 49.42 8.41
C LYS A 158 -4.07 50.77 9.14
N THR A 159 -3.77 50.81 10.45
CA THR A 159 -3.62 52.05 11.22
C THR A 159 -2.26 52.72 11.04
N GLY A 160 -1.22 51.99 10.60
CA GLY A 160 0.08 52.57 10.21
C GLY A 160 0.09 53.26 8.84
N SER A 161 -0.95 53.09 8.01
CA SER A 161 -1.09 53.74 6.70
C SER A 161 -1.99 55.00 6.73
N GLY A 162 -2.45 55.40 7.93
CA GLY A 162 -3.46 56.45 8.13
C GLY A 162 -2.94 57.88 8.28
N THR A 163 -1.68 58.17 7.93
CA THR A 163 -1.19 59.56 7.82
C THR A 163 -0.01 59.67 6.86
N GLY A 164 -0.30 60.07 5.62
CA GLY A 164 0.61 60.79 4.73
C GLY A 164 1.73 60.00 4.04
N ARG A 165 1.44 59.48 2.84
CA ARG A 165 2.07 59.95 1.59
C ARG A 165 1.38 59.34 0.38
N GLU A 166 0.66 60.22 -0.31
CA GLU A 166 0.39 60.13 -1.74
C GLU A 166 1.67 59.81 -2.53
N VAL A 167 1.49 59.02 -3.60
CA VAL A 167 2.33 58.92 -4.81
C VAL A 167 3.78 58.45 -4.63
N ARG A 168 3.99 57.12 -4.69
CA ARG A 168 5.16 56.53 -5.39
C ARG A 168 4.96 55.05 -5.75
N TRP A 169 3.93 54.74 -6.55
CA TRP A 169 3.82 53.43 -7.25
C TRP A 169 3.66 53.66 -8.76
N GLY A 170 4.53 54.49 -9.32
CA GLY A 170 4.61 54.77 -10.76
C GLY A 170 6.02 54.63 -11.35
N SER A 171 6.98 54.05 -10.63
CA SER A 171 8.39 54.08 -11.05
C SER A 171 9.09 52.72 -11.13
N ARG A 172 8.41 51.60 -10.82
CA ARG A 172 9.00 50.24 -10.95
C ARG A 172 8.64 49.50 -12.24
N GLN A 173 7.76 50.05 -13.08
CA GLN A 173 7.44 49.44 -14.38
C GLN A 173 8.22 50.02 -15.58
N LEU A 174 9.04 51.06 -15.38
CA LEU A 174 9.78 51.73 -16.45
C LEU A 174 11.30 51.47 -16.44
N GLU A 175 11.76 50.55 -15.58
CA GLU A 175 13.15 50.07 -15.57
C GLU A 175 13.30 48.65 -16.17
N TYR A 176 12.21 47.90 -16.36
CA TYR A 176 12.26 46.61 -17.07
C TYR A 176 12.20 46.79 -18.60
N SER A 177 11.47 47.80 -19.08
CA SER A 177 11.29 48.10 -20.51
C SER A 177 12.44 48.89 -21.14
N ARG A 178 13.44 49.35 -20.34
CA ARG A 178 14.69 49.95 -20.85
C ARG A 178 15.87 48.99 -20.94
N ALA A 179 15.73 47.76 -20.46
CA ALA A 179 16.75 46.71 -20.61
C ALA A 179 16.61 45.88 -21.90
N LEU A 180 15.57 46.13 -22.71
CA LEU A 180 15.27 45.36 -23.94
C LEU A 180 15.54 46.10 -25.26
N THR A 181 16.25 47.23 -25.24
CA THR A 181 16.63 47.94 -26.48
C THR A 181 18.06 48.49 -26.40
N ALA A 182 19.06 47.63 -26.57
CA ALA A 182 20.39 48.01 -27.07
C ALA A 182 21.22 46.76 -27.47
N GLY A 183 21.32 46.50 -28.78
CA GLY A 183 22.30 45.62 -29.44
C GLY A 183 21.95 44.12 -29.38
N ASP A 184 21.30 43.50 -30.36
CA ASP A 184 21.76 43.24 -31.74
C ASP A 184 23.19 42.71 -31.85
N ASN A 185 23.33 41.38 -31.95
CA ASN A 185 24.04 40.73 -33.04
C ASN A 185 24.09 39.20 -32.87
N GLY A 186 23.65 38.50 -33.92
CA GLY A 186 24.45 37.41 -34.47
C GLY A 186 24.19 35.99 -33.99
N SER A 187 23.73 35.18 -34.95
CA SER A 187 24.22 33.84 -35.29
C SER A 187 23.97 32.64 -34.34
N ASP A 188 23.08 31.77 -34.84
CA ASP A 188 23.40 30.41 -35.31
C ASP A 188 23.45 29.23 -34.32
N ALA A 189 23.04 28.09 -34.89
CA ALA A 189 23.41 26.70 -34.60
C ALA A 189 22.96 26.00 -33.29
N THR A 190 21.99 25.11 -33.48
CA THR A 190 22.00 23.66 -33.17
C THR A 190 22.71 23.08 -31.93
N SER A 191 22.00 22.10 -31.35
CA SER A 191 22.46 20.77 -30.89
C SER A 191 22.60 20.50 -29.38
N ASP A 192 21.86 19.46 -28.99
CA ASP A 192 22.25 18.30 -28.17
C ASP A 192 22.27 18.33 -26.63
N LYS A 193 21.62 17.26 -26.12
CA LYS A 193 21.95 16.39 -24.97
C LYS A 193 21.98 17.06 -23.58
N GLU A 194 21.62 16.41 -22.48
CA GLU A 194 21.70 14.99 -22.15
C GLU A 194 20.73 14.66 -21.00
N LYS A 195 20.24 13.43 -21.05
CA LYS A 195 19.78 12.49 -20.02
C LYS A 195 20.12 12.85 -18.56
N ASN A 196 19.23 12.46 -17.63
CA ASN A 196 19.59 11.84 -16.34
C ASN A 196 18.35 11.24 -15.65
N GLU A 197 18.14 9.93 -15.86
CA GLU A 197 17.45 9.03 -14.93
C GLU A 197 18.35 8.76 -13.71
N HIS A 198 17.75 8.35 -12.58
CA HIS A 198 18.27 7.24 -11.75
C HIS A 198 17.13 6.67 -10.87
N SER A 199 16.68 5.46 -11.21
CA SER A 199 16.08 4.50 -10.29
C SER A 199 17.18 3.72 -9.59
N VAL A 200 17.00 3.42 -8.30
CA VAL A 200 17.87 2.52 -7.52
C VAL A 200 17.03 1.32 -7.06
N VAL A 201 17.66 0.16 -7.21
CA VAL A 201 17.23 -1.22 -6.91
C VAL A 201 16.77 -1.40 -5.46
#